data_AF-A0A1H6BVA4-F1
#
_entry.id   AF-A0A1H6BVA4-F1
#
_cell.length_a   1.000
_cell.length_b   1.000
_cell.length_c   1.000
_cell.angle_alpha   90.00
_cell.angle_beta   90.00
_cell.angle_gamma   90.00
#
_symmetry.space_group_name_H-M   'P 1'
#
loop_
_entity.id
_entity.type
_entity.pdbx_description
1 polymer ?
#
loop_
_entity_poly.entity_id
_entity_poly.type
_entity_poly.pdbx_seq_one_letter_code
_entity_poly.pdbx_strand_id
1 'polypeptide(L)'
;MRALLAVAVAAITLTACTTIEQREASEQERFASFVGQSVDTFIRQTTIAPTSYYPTSTGRVFVAATGTCNLLIDATPTSRTVGADSWRITRVTYRGGCANI
;
A
#
# COMPACT_ATOMS: atom_id res chain seq x y z
N MET A 1 -15.35 40.66 42.25
CA MET A 1 -14.14 41.27 41.65
C MET A 1 -13.29 40.10 41.13
N ARG A 2 -13.24 39.89 39.80
CA ARG A 2 -12.09 40.28 38.94
C ARG A 2 -10.80 39.61 39.47
N ALA A 3 -10.12 38.69 38.80
CA ALA A 3 -9.71 38.67 37.41
C ALA A 3 -9.02 37.31 37.13
N LEU A 4 -9.39 36.62 36.05
CA LEU A 4 -8.53 36.37 34.86
C LEU A 4 -7.38 35.36 35.07
N LEU A 5 -7.54 34.20 34.43
CA LEU A 5 -6.55 33.42 33.67
C LEU A 5 -7.26 32.08 33.36
N ALA A 6 -8.22 32.01 32.42
CA ALA A 6 -7.95 32.13 30.99
C ALA A 6 -6.63 31.45 30.57
N VAL A 7 -6.33 30.27 31.13
CA VAL A 7 -5.41 29.35 30.46
C VAL A 7 -6.20 28.79 29.28
N ALA A 8 -6.04 29.51 28.19
CA ALA A 8 -6.48 29.13 26.88
C ALA A 8 -6.08 27.67 26.63
N VAL A 9 -7.05 26.78 26.73
CA VAL A 9 -7.04 25.52 25.98
C VAL A 9 -7.33 25.90 24.52
N ALA A 10 -6.41 26.70 23.97
CA ALA A 10 -6.31 27.14 22.58
C ALA A 10 -4.98 26.59 22.06
N ALA A 11 -4.85 25.27 22.15
CA ALA A 11 -3.77 24.47 21.59
C ALA A 11 -4.33 23.05 21.70
N ILE A 12 -4.64 22.31 20.65
CA ILE A 12 -4.04 22.30 19.33
C ILE A 12 -5.11 21.69 18.40
N THR A 13 -5.75 22.50 17.57
CA THR A 13 -6.41 21.95 16.37
C THR A 13 -5.30 21.59 15.39
N LEU A 14 -4.66 20.44 15.59
CA LEU A 14 -3.82 19.83 14.55
C LEU A 14 -4.77 19.45 13.40
N THR A 15 -5.01 20.37 12.49
CA THR A 15 -5.19 19.98 11.10
C THR A 15 -4.00 19.10 10.76
N ALA A 16 -4.24 17.79 10.64
CA ALA A 16 -3.24 16.81 10.26
C ALA A 16 -2.77 17.10 8.83
N CYS A 17 -1.91 18.10 8.66
CA CYS A 17 -1.03 18.19 7.51
C CYS A 17 0.00 17.09 7.69
N THR A 18 -0.36 15.86 7.29
CA THR A 18 0.66 14.84 7.07
C THR A 18 1.57 15.36 5.97
N THR A 19 2.87 15.41 6.23
CA THR A 19 3.84 15.75 5.20
C THR A 19 3.81 14.66 4.12
N ILE A 20 4.24 15.00 2.89
CA ILE A 20 4.27 14.03 1.78
C ILE A 20 5.06 12.78 2.18
N GLU A 21 6.21 12.97 2.83
CA GLU A 21 7.03 11.89 3.42
C GLU A 21 6.24 10.96 4.36
N GLN A 22 5.37 11.53 5.22
CA GLN A 22 4.54 10.74 6.14
C GLN A 22 3.46 9.94 5.40
N ARG A 23 2.88 10.52 4.33
CA ARG A 23 1.92 9.79 3.48
C ARG A 23 2.60 8.63 2.77
N GLU A 24 3.76 8.89 2.17
CA GLU A 24 4.50 7.87 1.45
C GLU A 24 4.94 6.72 2.37
N ALA A 25 5.41 7.05 3.58
CA ALA A 25 5.75 6.05 4.59
C ALA A 25 4.54 5.21 5.02
N SER A 26 3.39 5.85 5.27
CA SER A 26 2.16 5.14 5.67
C SER A 26 1.60 4.24 4.56
N GLU A 27 1.66 4.69 3.30
CA GLU A 27 1.26 3.88 2.15
C GLU A 27 2.24 2.72 1.95
N GLN A 28 3.54 2.96 2.09
CA GLN A 28 4.55 1.91 1.99
C GLN A 28 4.38 0.84 3.08
N GLU A 29 4.07 1.24 4.32
CA GLU A 29 3.78 0.32 5.42
C GLU A 29 2.52 -0.52 5.14
N ARG A 30 1.49 0.13 4.58
CA ARG A 30 0.29 -0.56 4.12
C ARG A 30 0.61 -1.60 3.05
N PHE A 31 1.44 -1.27 2.07
CA PHE A 31 1.85 -2.21 1.03
C PHE A 31 2.79 -3.31 1.54
N ALA A 32 3.61 -3.02 2.55
CA ALA A 32 4.45 -4.00 3.22
C ALA A 32 3.61 -5.06 3.96
N SER A 33 2.40 -4.73 4.42
CA SER A 33 1.51 -5.69 5.08
C SER A 33 1.07 -6.87 4.18
N PHE A 34 1.16 -6.71 2.86
CA PHE A 34 0.86 -7.77 1.90
C PHE A 34 2.03 -8.72 1.65
N VAL A 35 3.24 -8.37 2.10
CA VAL A 35 4.41 -9.25 1.95
C VAL A 35 4.16 -10.54 2.74
N GLY A 36 4.36 -11.68 2.08
CA GLY A 36 4.06 -13.01 2.60
C GLY A 36 2.63 -13.51 2.31
N GLN A 37 1.72 -12.64 1.86
CA GLN A 37 0.38 -13.02 1.43
C GLN A 37 0.36 -13.52 -0.02
N SER A 38 -0.78 -14.09 -0.46
CA SER A 38 -0.95 -14.47 -1.87
C SER A 38 -1.37 -13.27 -2.72
N VAL A 39 -1.11 -13.35 -4.02
CA VAL A 39 -1.61 -12.35 -4.98
C VAL A 39 -3.15 -12.36 -5.01
N ASP A 40 -3.80 -13.51 -4.81
CA ASP A 40 -5.28 -13.57 -4.66
C ASP A 40 -5.77 -12.75 -3.46
N THR A 41 -5.12 -12.84 -2.30
CA THR A 41 -5.50 -12.04 -1.12
C THR A 41 -5.32 -10.55 -1.38
N PHE A 42 -4.23 -10.15 -2.04
CA PHE A 42 -4.01 -8.77 -2.45
C PHE A 42 -5.14 -8.26 -3.36
N ILE A 43 -5.55 -9.04 -4.37
CA ILE A 43 -6.65 -8.67 -5.27
C ILE A 43 -7.95 -8.49 -4.50
N ARG A 44 -8.26 -9.40 -3.57
CA ARG A 44 -9.48 -9.33 -2.76
C ARG A 44 -9.53 -8.10 -1.85
N GLN A 45 -8.39 -7.72 -1.29
CA GLN A 45 -8.31 -6.59 -0.34
C GLN A 45 -8.25 -5.24 -1.03
N THR A 46 -7.56 -5.14 -2.16
CA THR A 46 -7.37 -3.87 -2.88
C THR A 46 -8.36 -3.67 -4.02
N THR A 47 -9.06 -4.73 -4.45
CA THR A 47 -9.88 -4.78 -5.67
C THR A 47 -9.10 -4.50 -6.97
N ILE A 48 -7.77 -4.55 -6.92
CA ILE A 48 -6.90 -4.32 -8.07
C ILE A 48 -6.37 -5.66 -8.57
N ALA A 49 -6.75 -6.03 -9.79
CA ALA A 49 -6.19 -7.17 -10.49
C ALA A 49 -4.95 -6.76 -11.31
N PRO A 50 -3.86 -7.56 -11.27
CA PRO A 50 -2.78 -7.40 -12.22
C PRO A 50 -3.27 -7.51 -13.67
N THR A 51 -2.80 -6.61 -14.52
CA THR A 51 -3.12 -6.60 -15.95
C THR A 51 -2.09 -7.35 -16.77
N SER A 52 -0.86 -7.44 -16.27
CA SER A 52 0.23 -8.17 -16.92
C SER A 52 1.25 -8.65 -15.89
N TYR A 53 2.18 -9.48 -16.34
CA TYR A 53 3.35 -9.86 -15.55
C TYR A 53 4.56 -10.09 -16.45
N TYR A 54 5.76 -10.01 -15.86
CA TYR A 54 6.98 -10.49 -16.50
C TYR A 54 7.73 -11.46 -15.58
N PRO A 55 8.38 -12.50 -16.15
CA PRO A 55 9.15 -13.46 -15.37
C PRO A 55 10.45 -12.83 -14.86
N THR A 56 10.90 -13.31 -13.70
CA THR A 56 12.22 -13.03 -13.13
C THR A 56 12.95 -14.35 -12.87
N SER A 57 14.21 -14.29 -12.44
CA SER A 57 14.98 -15.49 -12.08
C SER A 57 14.38 -16.27 -10.91
N THR A 58 13.61 -15.62 -10.03
CA THR A 58 13.06 -16.22 -8.81
C THR A 58 11.54 -16.29 -8.79
N GLY A 59 10.85 -15.68 -9.75
CA GLY A 59 9.39 -15.61 -9.77
C GLY A 59 8.85 -14.73 -10.89
N ARG A 60 7.93 -13.82 -10.53
CA ARG A 60 7.28 -12.89 -11.44
C ARG A 60 7.11 -11.53 -10.79
N VAL A 61 7.08 -10.50 -11.61
CA VAL A 61 6.55 -9.19 -11.20
C VAL A 61 5.21 -9.00 -11.88
N PHE A 62 4.17 -8.83 -11.08
CA PHE A 62 2.84 -8.49 -11.55
C PHE A 62 2.71 -6.98 -11.63
N VAL A 63 2.22 -6.49 -12.76
CA VAL A 63 1.94 -5.08 -13.01
C VAL A 63 0.45 -4.86 -12.82
N ALA A 64 0.10 -3.95 -11.91
CA ALA A 64 -1.28 -3.59 -11.64
C ALA A 64 -1.41 -2.06 -11.60
N ALA A 65 -2.55 -1.54 -12.04
CA ALA A 65 -2.78 -0.10 -12.05
C ALA A 65 -4.26 0.23 -11.85
N THR A 66 -4.52 1.34 -11.17
CA THR A 66 -5.85 1.94 -11.06
C THR A 66 -5.74 3.47 -10.98
N GLY A 67 -6.39 4.18 -11.91
CA GLY A 67 -6.25 5.63 -12.02
C GLY A 67 -4.78 6.06 -12.16
N THR A 68 -4.28 6.80 -11.16
CA THR A 68 -2.86 7.24 -11.11
C THR A 68 -1.96 6.33 -10.28
N CYS A 69 -2.53 5.32 -9.60
CA CYS A 69 -1.79 4.36 -8.79
C CYS A 69 -1.24 3.25 -9.68
N ASN A 70 0.08 3.11 -9.72
CA ASN A 70 0.79 2.04 -10.42
C ASN A 70 1.51 1.17 -9.41
N LEU A 71 1.34 -0.14 -9.53
CA LEU A 71 1.83 -1.14 -8.58
C LEU A 71 2.66 -2.20 -9.30
N LEU A 72 3.80 -2.52 -8.70
CA LEU A 72 4.64 -3.64 -9.05
C LEU A 72 4.68 -4.59 -7.86
N ILE A 73 4.21 -5.81 -8.08
CA ILE A 73 4.07 -6.84 -7.04
C ILE A 73 5.04 -7.97 -7.40
N ASP A 74 6.18 -8.00 -6.73
CA ASP A 74 7.14 -9.09 -6.85
C ASP A 74 6.61 -10.31 -6.09
N ALA A 75 6.52 -11.45 -6.76
CA ALA A 75 6.05 -12.66 -6.13
C ALA A 75 6.80 -13.92 -6.60
N THR A 76 6.93 -14.87 -5.69
CA THR A 76 7.54 -16.17 -5.93
C THR A 76 6.47 -17.27 -5.95
N PRO A 77 6.66 -18.32 -6.76
CA PRO A 77 5.70 -19.42 -6.80
C PRO A 77 5.74 -20.22 -5.49
N THR A 78 4.58 -20.52 -4.93
CA THR A 78 4.45 -21.44 -3.76
C THR A 78 4.11 -22.86 -4.17
N SER A 79 3.65 -23.04 -5.41
CA SER A 79 3.23 -24.31 -5.98
C SER A 79 3.46 -24.29 -7.50
N ARG A 80 3.28 -25.44 -8.15
CA ARG A 80 3.40 -25.56 -9.62
C ARG A 80 2.13 -25.10 -10.37
N THR A 81 1.12 -24.65 -9.64
CA THR A 81 -0.14 -24.17 -10.20
C THR A 81 -0.03 -22.73 -10.67
N VAL A 82 -0.89 -22.34 -11.61
CA VAL A 82 -0.76 -21.08 -12.37
C VAL A 82 -1.64 -19.96 -11.82
N GLY A 83 -2.45 -20.23 -10.80
CA GLY A 83 -3.44 -19.29 -10.23
C GLY A 83 -2.82 -18.22 -9.32
N ALA A 84 -3.54 -17.12 -9.08
CA ALA A 84 -3.10 -16.00 -8.24
C ALA A 84 -2.85 -16.40 -6.77
N ASP A 85 -3.51 -17.45 -6.30
CA ASP A 85 -3.29 -18.09 -4.99
C ASP A 85 -1.92 -18.77 -4.87
N SER A 86 -1.32 -19.11 -6.02
CA SER A 86 -0.06 -19.86 -6.14
C SER A 86 1.18 -18.96 -6.11
N TRP A 87 1.01 -17.66 -5.91
CA TRP A 87 2.06 -16.65 -5.92
C TRP A 87 2.12 -15.93 -4.57
N ARG A 88 3.29 -15.95 -3.92
CA ARG A 88 3.53 -15.25 -2.66
C ARG A 88 4.24 -13.94 -2.89
N ILE A 89 3.65 -12.87 -2.37
CA ILE A 89 4.21 -11.53 -2.47
C ILE A 89 5.49 -11.45 -1.63
N THR A 90 6.55 -10.93 -2.22
CA THR A 90 7.85 -10.68 -1.58
C THR A 90 8.13 -9.19 -1.44
N ARG A 91 7.52 -8.37 -2.30
CA ARG A 91 7.63 -6.92 -2.28
C ARG A 91 6.50 -6.31 -3.07
N VAL A 92 6.03 -5.16 -2.61
CA VAL A 92 5.10 -4.30 -3.34
C VAL A 92 5.73 -2.93 -3.43
N THR A 93 5.88 -2.43 -4.65
CA THR A 93 6.33 -1.07 -4.93
C THR A 93 5.18 -0.34 -5.59
N TYR A 94 4.92 0.90 -5.17
CA TYR A 94 3.88 1.73 -5.75
C TYR A 94 4.45 3.03 -6.28
N ARG A 95 3.73 3.66 -7.20
CA ARG A 95 4.01 5.01 -7.71
C ARG A 95 2.68 5.72 -8.02
N GLY A 96 2.64 7.03 -7.76
CA GLY A 96 1.46 7.87 -7.99
C GLY A 96 0.47 7.82 -6.84
N GLY A 97 -0.77 8.26 -7.07
CA GLY A 97 -1.76 8.46 -6.00
C GLY A 97 -2.48 7.16 -5.60
N CYS A 98 -1.96 6.45 -4.61
CA CYS A 98 -2.51 5.18 -4.10
C CYS A 98 -3.36 5.30 -2.82
N ALA A 99 -3.71 6.52 -2.40
CA ALA A 99 -4.37 6.78 -1.12
C ALA A 99 -5.79 6.18 -0.96
N ASN A 100 -6.47 5.81 -2.06
CA ASN A 100 -7.87 5.36 -2.06
C ASN A 100 -8.06 3.90 -2.51
N ILE A 101 -6.99 3.10 -2.46
CA ILE A 101 -7.04 1.68 -2.84
C ILE A 101 -7.03 0.77 -1.61
#